data_AF-A0A3F2Y246-F1
#
_entry.id   AF-A0A3F2Y246-F1
#
_cell.length_a   1.000
_cell.length_b   1.000
_cell.length_c   1.000
_cell.angle_alpha   90.00
_cell.angle_beta   90.00
_cell.angle_gamma   90.00
#
_symmetry.space_group_name_H-M   'P 1'
#
loop_
_entity.id
_entity.type
_entity.pdbx_description
1 polymer ?
#
loop_
_entity_poly.entity_id
_entity_poly.type
_entity_poly.pdbx_seq_one_letter_code
_entity_poly.pdbx_strand_id
1 'polypeptide(L)'
;MSYYDIDDILADSQKLPCKFNFSIPGLGYLNGRPGEPIKEDNKVELPLWLAEILAICAAQGDDTANSEVENKQPQAFIRLIEPEFFSKQFLNFIKSDPLRINLSPYNFYYKIVSKWSYMFNDTELTDLISKMFVSRASEINALSYKSNDQFNGDNQEFLNSLENSERDLFKISHTSYKDIKNWFIEKQ
;
A
#
# COMPACT_ATOMS: atom_id res chain seq x y z
N MET A 1 2.08 0.73 -13.12
CA MET A 1 3.35 1.22 -12.55
C MET A 1 4.17 1.84 -13.64
N SER A 2 4.50 3.11 -13.51
CA SER A 2 5.38 3.82 -14.43
C SER A 2 6.60 4.29 -13.65
N TYR A 3 7.80 4.04 -14.17
CA TYR A 3 9.05 4.46 -13.53
C TYR A 3 9.10 5.97 -13.21
N TYR A 4 8.40 6.79 -14.01
CA TYR A 4 8.38 8.25 -13.88
C TYR A 4 7.23 8.79 -13.03
N ASP A 5 6.37 7.91 -12.49
CA ASP A 5 5.31 8.34 -11.60
C ASP A 5 5.87 8.58 -10.20
N ILE A 6 5.81 9.83 -9.74
CA ILE A 6 6.32 10.25 -8.42
C ILE A 6 5.56 9.51 -7.31
N ASP A 7 4.26 9.28 -7.48
CA ASP A 7 3.44 8.63 -6.49
C ASP A 7 3.80 7.13 -6.37
N ASP A 8 4.26 6.49 -7.45
CA ASP A 8 4.78 5.11 -7.40
C ASP A 8 6.07 5.04 -6.59
N ILE A 9 6.99 6.00 -6.78
CA ILE A 9 8.25 6.10 -6.02
C ILE A 9 7.98 6.36 -4.54
N LEU A 10 7.02 7.25 -4.24
CA LEU A 10 6.63 7.55 -2.86
C LEU A 10 5.97 6.33 -2.19
N ALA A 11 5.10 5.61 -2.90
CA ALA A 11 4.52 4.37 -2.40
C ALA A 11 5.59 3.31 -2.07
N ASP A 12 6.64 3.20 -2.90
CA ASP A 12 7.76 2.28 -2.67
C ASP A 12 8.61 2.63 -1.45
N SER A 13 8.72 3.92 -1.14
CA SER A 13 9.48 4.39 0.01
C SER A 13 8.82 4.06 1.36
N GLN A 14 7.55 3.62 1.36
CA GLN A 14 6.85 3.28 2.58
C GLN A 14 7.49 2.08 3.28
N LYS A 15 7.68 2.21 4.58
CA LYS A 15 8.31 1.18 5.42
C LYS A 15 7.30 0.09 5.78
N LEU A 16 7.74 -1.16 5.69
CA LEU A 16 7.00 -2.34 6.07
C LEU A 16 7.78 -3.15 7.12
N PRO A 17 7.07 -3.73 8.11
CA PRO A 17 7.70 -4.58 9.11
C PRO A 17 8.16 -5.89 8.49
N CYS A 18 9.46 -6.18 8.62
CA CYS A 18 10.12 -7.35 8.06
C CYS A 18 10.87 -8.12 9.16
N LYS A 19 10.97 -9.44 9.02
CA LYS A 19 11.81 -10.29 9.87
C LYS A 19 12.93 -10.91 9.05
N PHE A 20 14.16 -10.84 9.54
CA PHE A 20 15.29 -11.53 8.92
C PHE A 20 15.32 -13.01 9.35
N ASN A 21 15.51 -13.93 8.40
CA ASN A 21 15.69 -15.35 8.73
C ASN A 21 17.14 -15.69 9.05
N PHE A 22 18.09 -14.87 8.62
CA PHE A 22 19.52 -15.11 8.76
C PHE A 22 20.20 -14.02 9.58
N SER A 23 21.28 -14.40 10.26
CA SER A 23 22.18 -13.44 10.88
C SER A 23 23.09 -12.82 9.82
N ILE A 24 22.97 -11.52 9.55
CA ILE A 24 23.76 -10.85 8.50
C ILE A 24 24.72 -9.83 9.14
N PRO A 25 26.05 -9.99 8.96
CA PRO A 25 27.04 -9.06 9.50
C PRO A 25 27.02 -7.71 8.76
N GLY A 26 27.35 -6.64 9.47
CA GLY A 26 27.53 -5.29 8.89
C GLY A 26 26.23 -4.50 8.62
N LEU A 27 25.07 -5.14 8.65
CA LEU A 27 23.76 -4.51 8.41
C LEU A 27 23.10 -3.86 9.63
N GLY A 28 23.79 -3.79 10.78
CA GLY A 28 23.24 -3.21 12.01
C GLY A 28 22.79 -1.74 11.90
N TYR A 29 23.22 -1.01 10.86
CA TYR A 29 22.72 0.35 10.58
C TYR A 29 21.20 0.39 10.36
N LEU A 30 20.59 -0.70 9.90
CA LEU A 30 19.13 -0.79 9.75
C LEU A 30 18.40 -0.76 11.10
N ASN A 31 19.07 -1.12 12.19
CA ASN A 31 18.57 -1.07 13.57
C ASN A 31 19.14 0.12 14.37
N GLY A 32 19.79 1.08 13.70
CA GLY A 32 20.45 2.21 14.36
C GLY A 32 21.72 1.85 15.12
N ARG A 33 22.30 0.66 14.88
CA ARG A 33 23.54 0.17 15.51
C ARG A 33 24.60 -0.14 14.46
N PRO A 34 25.29 0.88 13.92
CA PRO A 34 26.29 0.66 12.88
C PRO A 34 27.41 -0.26 13.39
N GLY A 35 27.77 -1.27 12.59
CA GLY A 35 28.85 -2.22 12.91
C GLY A 35 28.40 -3.51 13.61
N GLU A 36 27.21 -3.56 14.21
CA GLU A 36 26.68 -4.82 14.78
C GLU A 36 26.05 -5.71 13.68
N PRO A 37 26.10 -7.04 13.83
CA PRO A 37 25.32 -7.96 12.99
C PRO A 37 23.83 -7.88 13.33
N ILE A 38 22.96 -7.99 12.31
CA ILE A 38 21.54 -8.25 12.54
C ILE A 38 21.40 -9.74 12.89
N LYS A 39 20.82 -10.05 14.05
CA LYS A 39 20.52 -11.42 14.45
C LYS A 39 19.32 -11.98 13.68
N GLU A 40 19.25 -13.30 13.58
CA GLU A 40 18.06 -14.02 13.11
C GLU A 40 16.80 -13.62 13.90
N ASP A 41 15.64 -13.68 13.24
CA ASP A 41 14.31 -13.30 13.74
C ASP A 41 14.13 -11.86 14.19
N ASN A 42 15.12 -10.99 13.96
CA ASN A 42 15.01 -9.58 14.31
C ASN A 42 14.00 -8.86 13.39
N LYS A 43 13.16 -8.02 14.01
CA LYS A 43 12.16 -7.20 13.32
C LYS A 43 12.78 -5.87 12.92
N VAL A 44 12.74 -5.57 11.63
CA VAL A 44 13.29 -4.35 11.05
C VAL A 44 12.27 -3.74 10.10
N GLU A 45 12.17 -2.42 10.09
CA GLU A 45 11.34 -1.71 9.12
C GLU A 45 12.13 -1.42 7.85
N LEU A 46 11.69 -1.98 6.72
CA LEU A 46 12.35 -1.80 5.43
C LEU A 46 11.40 -1.16 4.42
N PRO A 47 11.88 -0.27 3.53
CA PRO A 47 11.10 0.21 2.41
C PRO A 47 10.62 -0.94 1.51
N LEU A 48 9.43 -0.80 0.92
CA LEU A 48 8.80 -1.81 0.08
C LEU A 48 9.70 -2.24 -1.10
N TRP A 49 10.32 -1.30 -1.81
CA TRP A 49 11.20 -1.61 -2.97
C TRP A 49 12.37 -2.54 -2.61
N LEU A 50 12.89 -2.43 -1.39
CA LEU A 50 13.99 -3.27 -0.92
C LEU A 50 13.45 -4.60 -0.38
N ALA A 51 12.35 -4.54 0.37
CA ALA A 51 11.73 -5.71 0.95
C ALA A 51 11.24 -6.70 -0.11
N GLU A 52 10.71 -6.21 -1.23
CA GLU A 52 10.27 -7.03 -2.38
C GLU A 52 11.44 -7.85 -2.96
N ILE A 53 12.56 -7.20 -3.24
CA ILE A 53 13.75 -7.86 -3.80
C ILE A 53 14.30 -8.91 -2.83
N LEU A 54 14.41 -8.57 -1.55
CA LEU A 54 14.95 -9.48 -0.54
C LEU A 54 14.01 -10.65 -0.18
N ALA A 55 12.71 -10.50 -0.41
CA ALA A 55 11.74 -11.59 -0.26
C ALA A 55 11.83 -12.59 -1.43
N ILE A 56 12.14 -12.12 -2.64
CA ILE A 56 12.28 -12.95 -3.84
C ILE A 56 13.65 -13.63 -3.89
N CYS A 57 14.72 -12.93 -3.48
CA CYS A 57 16.06 -13.48 -3.48
C CYS A 57 16.17 -14.60 -2.44
N ALA A 58 16.40 -15.84 -2.91
CA ALA A 58 16.79 -16.95 -2.06
C ALA A 58 18.27 -16.82 -1.71
N ALA A 59 18.62 -17.04 -0.44
CA ALA A 59 20.00 -17.26 -0.07
C ALA A 59 20.45 -18.60 -0.67
N GLN A 60 21.22 -18.56 -1.76
CA GLN A 60 22.05 -19.71 -2.13
C GLN A 60 23.08 -19.84 -1.02
N GLY A 61 22.95 -20.88 -0.19
CA GLY A 61 23.98 -21.20 0.79
C GLY A 61 25.27 -21.55 0.06
N ASP A 62 26.40 -21.03 0.52
CA ASP A 62 27.71 -21.40 0.01
C ASP A 62 27.88 -22.93 0.02
N ASP A 63 28.26 -23.49 -1.14
CA ASP A 63 28.56 -24.90 -1.40
C ASP A 63 29.85 -25.40 -0.74
N THR A 64 30.16 -24.97 0.49
CA THR A 64 31.37 -25.42 1.21
C THR A 64 31.06 -25.91 2.61
N ALA A 65 30.75 -27.21 2.70
CA ALA A 65 31.30 -28.18 3.65
C ALA A 65 30.24 -29.22 4.06
N ASN A 66 30.28 -30.38 3.39
CA ASN A 66 30.05 -31.73 3.90
C ASN A 66 29.18 -31.84 5.17
N SER A 67 27.87 -32.03 5.02
CA SER A 67 27.01 -32.82 5.92
C SER A 67 25.63 -33.00 5.28
N GLU A 68 25.27 -34.26 5.09
CA GLU A 68 24.00 -34.77 4.57
C GLU A 68 22.79 -34.21 5.35
N VAL A 69 22.01 -33.29 4.76
CA VAL A 69 20.57 -33.14 5.06
C VAL A 69 19.87 -32.63 3.79
N GLU A 70 19.30 -33.57 3.04
CA GLU A 70 18.28 -33.29 2.03
C GLU A 70 17.08 -32.58 2.70
N ASN A 71 16.53 -31.54 2.05
CA ASN A 71 15.37 -30.71 2.45
C ASN A 71 15.65 -29.37 3.17
N LYS A 72 16.69 -28.60 2.81
CA LYS A 72 16.63 -27.14 3.04
C LYS A 72 15.81 -26.49 1.93
N GLN A 73 14.55 -26.19 2.20
CA GLN A 73 13.75 -25.28 1.37
C GLN A 73 14.56 -24.00 1.13
N PRO A 74 14.54 -23.40 -0.08
CA PRO A 74 15.17 -22.11 -0.31
C PRO A 74 14.53 -21.08 0.63
N GLN A 75 15.25 -20.71 1.69
CA GLN A 75 14.76 -19.73 2.65
C GLN A 75 15.10 -18.35 2.11
N ALA A 76 14.07 -17.52 1.91
CA ALA A 76 14.24 -16.11 1.58
C ALA A 76 15.03 -15.38 2.68
N PHE A 77 15.72 -14.30 2.34
CA PHE A 77 16.47 -13.51 3.34
C PHE A 77 15.56 -12.92 4.40
N ILE A 78 14.37 -12.48 3.98
CA ILE A 78 13.38 -11.82 4.82
C ILE A 78 12.02 -12.51 4.70
N ARG A 79 11.29 -12.54 5.82
CA ARG A 79 9.84 -12.77 5.87
C ARG A 79 9.14 -11.44 6.11
N LEU A 80 8.20 -11.10 5.24
CA LEU A 80 7.35 -9.94 5.43
C LEU A 80 6.30 -10.23 6.50
N ILE A 81 6.15 -9.31 7.44
CA ILE A 81 5.03 -9.36 8.40
C ILE A 81 3.86 -8.63 7.75
N GLU A 82 2.67 -9.22 7.85
CA GLU A 82 1.43 -8.61 7.41
C GLU A 82 1.17 -7.26 8.13
N PRO A 83 1.07 -6.15 7.38
CA PRO A 83 0.70 -4.84 7.93
C PRO A 83 -0.70 -4.81 8.55
N GLU A 84 -0.94 -3.85 9.45
CA GLU A 84 -2.22 -3.70 10.16
C GLU A 84 -3.43 -3.52 9.21
N PHE A 85 -3.23 -2.85 8.07
CA PHE A 85 -4.27 -2.62 7.06
C PHE A 85 -4.60 -3.86 6.21
N PHE A 86 -3.90 -4.98 6.38
CA PHE A 86 -4.33 -6.28 5.84
C PHE A 86 -5.00 -7.18 6.88
N SER A 87 -5.00 -6.77 8.15
CA SER A 87 -5.62 -7.55 9.22
C SER A 87 -7.04 -7.99 8.86
N LYS A 88 -7.40 -9.21 9.28
CA LYS A 88 -8.74 -9.77 9.03
C LYS A 88 -9.87 -8.85 9.51
N GLN A 89 -9.65 -8.11 10.59
CA GLN A 89 -10.60 -7.13 11.11
C GLN A 89 -10.84 -6.00 10.08
N PHE A 90 -9.77 -5.46 9.50
CA PHE A 90 -9.85 -4.41 8.49
C PHE A 90 -10.51 -4.90 7.20
N LEU A 91 -10.12 -6.10 6.72
CA LEU A 91 -10.74 -6.69 5.53
C LEU A 91 -12.23 -6.99 5.74
N ASN A 92 -12.64 -7.47 6.92
CA ASN A 92 -14.05 -7.68 7.23
C ASN A 92 -14.83 -6.37 7.28
N PHE A 93 -14.20 -5.30 7.77
CA PHE A 93 -14.80 -3.97 7.76
C PHE A 93 -15.06 -3.48 6.33
N ILE A 94 -14.08 -3.64 5.42
CA ILE A 94 -14.25 -3.33 3.99
C ILE A 94 -15.40 -4.13 3.37
N LYS A 95 -15.52 -5.43 3.72
CA LYS A 95 -16.62 -6.27 3.24
C LYS A 95 -17.99 -5.78 3.71
N SER A 96 -18.07 -5.24 4.93
CA SER A 96 -19.34 -4.76 5.48
C SER A 96 -19.77 -3.39 4.97
N ASP A 97 -18.86 -2.40 4.98
CA ASP A 97 -19.15 -1.04 4.52
C ASP A 97 -17.86 -0.38 3.99
N PRO A 98 -17.71 -0.26 2.65
CA PRO A 98 -16.53 0.35 2.04
C PRO A 98 -16.52 1.89 2.10
N LEU A 99 -17.64 2.55 2.44
CA LEU A 99 -17.73 4.01 2.40
C LEU A 99 -17.21 4.67 3.69
N ARG A 100 -17.42 4.02 4.83
CA ARG A 100 -17.04 4.56 6.15
C ARG A 100 -15.59 4.32 6.54
N ILE A 101 -14.82 3.64 5.69
CA ILE A 101 -13.42 3.35 5.98
C ILE A 101 -12.56 4.60 5.82
N ASN A 102 -11.66 4.81 6.78
CA ASN A 102 -10.69 5.89 6.74
C ASN A 102 -9.36 5.39 6.18
N LEU A 103 -9.08 5.76 4.92
CA LEU A 103 -7.84 5.43 4.21
C LEU A 103 -6.81 6.57 4.29
N SER A 104 -7.20 7.74 4.78
CA SER A 104 -6.33 8.90 4.98
C SER A 104 -4.98 8.62 5.68
N PRO A 105 -4.91 7.82 6.77
CA PRO A 105 -3.63 7.51 7.40
C PRO A 105 -2.74 6.60 6.54
N TYR A 106 -3.33 5.84 5.61
CA TYR A 106 -2.64 4.90 4.73
C TYR A 106 -2.42 5.54 3.35
N ASN A 107 -1.39 6.37 3.24
CA ASN A 107 -1.02 6.97 1.96
C ASN A 107 -0.71 5.89 0.91
N PHE A 108 -1.15 6.12 -0.33
CA PHE A 108 -0.91 5.21 -1.46
C PHE A 108 -1.38 3.77 -1.27
N TYR A 109 -2.42 3.56 -0.46
CA TYR A 109 -2.99 2.26 -0.14
C TYR A 109 -3.22 1.37 -1.37
N TYR A 110 -3.92 1.85 -2.40
CA TYR A 110 -4.20 1.02 -3.59
C TYR A 110 -2.94 0.57 -4.34
N LYS A 111 -1.91 1.43 -4.40
CA LYS A 111 -0.63 1.10 -5.05
C LYS A 111 0.12 0.02 -4.27
N ILE A 112 0.14 0.13 -2.94
CA ILE A 112 0.76 -0.86 -2.05
C ILE A 112 0.02 -2.19 -2.13
N VAL A 113 -1.31 -2.17 -2.08
CA VAL A 113 -2.14 -3.38 -2.21
C VAL A 113 -1.88 -4.07 -3.55
N SER A 114 -1.78 -3.32 -4.65
CA SER A 114 -1.48 -3.88 -5.96
C SER A 114 -0.12 -4.59 -5.99
N LYS A 115 0.92 -3.99 -5.38
CA LYS A 115 2.26 -4.61 -5.24
C LYS A 115 2.22 -5.86 -4.35
N TRP A 116 1.54 -5.76 -3.22
CA TRP A 116 1.39 -6.85 -2.27
C TRP A 116 0.66 -8.05 -2.88
N SER A 117 -0.47 -7.79 -3.55
CA SER A 117 -1.23 -8.84 -4.24
C SER A 117 -0.42 -9.47 -5.38
N TYR A 118 0.39 -8.70 -6.12
CA TYR A 118 1.28 -9.26 -7.14
C TYR A 118 2.33 -10.20 -6.54
N MET A 119 2.92 -9.83 -5.39
CA MET A 119 3.94 -10.61 -4.71
C MET A 119 3.40 -11.92 -4.08
N PHE A 120 2.20 -11.89 -3.51
CA PHE A 120 1.56 -13.07 -2.89
C PHE A 120 0.59 -13.82 -3.82
N ASN A 121 0.34 -13.29 -5.02
CA ASN A 121 -0.65 -13.77 -5.98
C ASN A 121 -2.06 -13.95 -5.38
N ASP A 122 -2.48 -13.04 -4.49
CA ASP A 122 -3.79 -13.08 -3.83
C ASP A 122 -4.87 -12.41 -4.68
N THR A 123 -5.66 -13.22 -5.38
CA THR A 123 -6.74 -12.75 -6.26
C THR A 123 -7.99 -12.32 -5.49
N GLU A 124 -8.24 -12.88 -4.30
CA GLU A 124 -9.42 -12.55 -3.50
C GLU A 124 -9.31 -11.13 -2.93
N LEU A 125 -8.12 -10.77 -2.46
CA LEU A 125 -7.81 -9.41 -2.01
C LEU A 125 -8.03 -8.39 -3.13
N THR A 126 -7.57 -8.69 -4.34
CA THR A 126 -7.73 -7.78 -5.49
C THR A 126 -9.20 -7.57 -5.85
N ASP A 127 -10.03 -8.62 -5.86
CA ASP A 127 -11.47 -8.49 -6.14
C ASP A 127 -12.19 -7.65 -5.07
N LEU A 128 -11.88 -7.88 -3.80
CA LEU A 128 -12.46 -7.12 -2.68
C LEU A 128 -12.11 -5.63 -2.76
N ILE A 129 -10.85 -5.31 -3.04
CA ILE A 129 -10.38 -3.92 -3.11
C ILE A 129 -10.89 -3.23 -4.37
N SER A 130 -11.03 -3.96 -5.48
CA SER A 130 -11.68 -3.46 -6.70
C SER A 130 -13.15 -3.08 -6.44
N LYS A 131 -13.91 -3.94 -5.75
CA LYS A 131 -15.29 -3.63 -5.34
C LYS A 131 -15.37 -2.40 -4.45
N MET A 132 -14.48 -2.30 -3.46
CA MET A 132 -14.40 -1.13 -2.57
C MET A 132 -14.10 0.15 -3.35
N PHE A 133 -13.13 0.12 -4.25
CA PHE A 133 -12.77 1.27 -5.10
C PHE A 133 -13.95 1.72 -5.97
N VAL A 134 -14.69 0.80 -6.60
CA VAL A 134 -15.87 1.14 -7.42
C VAL A 134 -16.97 1.79 -6.58
N SER A 135 -17.29 1.24 -5.41
CA SER A 135 -18.29 1.82 -4.50
C SER A 135 -17.91 3.24 -4.07
N ARG A 136 -16.64 3.45 -3.71
CA ARG A 136 -16.14 4.78 -3.30
C ARG A 136 -16.07 5.76 -4.47
N ALA A 137 -15.66 5.31 -5.65
CA ALA A 137 -15.65 6.14 -6.86
C ALA A 137 -17.04 6.67 -7.23
N SER A 138 -18.08 5.85 -7.05
CA SER A 138 -19.47 6.30 -7.26
C SER A 138 -19.85 7.44 -6.31
N GLU A 139 -19.45 7.35 -5.03
CA GLU A 139 -19.73 8.39 -4.04
C GLU A 139 -18.91 9.66 -4.31
N ILE A 140 -17.62 9.52 -4.65
CA ILE A 140 -16.75 10.63 -5.07
C ILE A 140 -17.38 11.38 -6.24
N ASN A 141 -17.91 10.67 -7.23
CA ASN A 141 -18.59 11.28 -8.37
C ASN A 141 -19.85 12.03 -7.92
N ALA A 142 -20.68 11.42 -7.07
CA ALA A 142 -21.88 12.06 -6.53
C ALA A 142 -21.57 13.35 -5.75
N LEU A 143 -20.46 13.39 -5.02
CA LEU A 143 -20.00 14.58 -4.30
C LEU A 143 -19.39 15.63 -5.22
N SER A 144 -18.71 15.23 -6.30
CA SER A 144 -18.02 16.15 -7.19
C SER A 144 -18.94 17.13 -7.92
N TYR A 145 -20.20 16.75 -8.17
CA TYR A 145 -21.23 17.62 -8.74
C TYR A 145 -21.80 18.65 -7.74
N LYS A 146 -21.68 18.40 -6.43
CA LYS A 146 -22.25 19.27 -5.39
C LYS A 146 -21.48 20.58 -5.30
N SER A 147 -22.19 21.65 -4.98
CA SER A 147 -21.61 22.98 -4.75
C SER A 147 -20.96 23.06 -3.37
N ASN A 148 -19.98 23.95 -3.19
CA ASN A 148 -19.18 24.06 -1.97
C ASN A 148 -20.00 24.20 -0.67
N ASP A 149 -21.18 24.82 -0.72
CA ASP A 149 -22.06 25.01 0.45
C ASP A 149 -22.72 23.72 0.97
N GLN A 150 -22.58 22.60 0.25
CA GLN A 150 -23.16 21.30 0.61
C GLN A 150 -22.14 20.34 1.25
N PHE A 151 -20.91 20.77 1.49
CA PHE A 151 -19.89 20.00 2.21
C PHE A 151 -20.05 20.15 3.73
N ASN A 152 -21.19 19.71 4.28
CA ASN A 152 -21.44 19.72 5.72
C ASN A 152 -21.55 18.29 6.28
N GLY A 153 -21.01 18.09 7.50
CA GLY A 153 -21.13 16.85 8.27
C GLY A 153 -20.46 15.66 7.61
N ASP A 154 -21.23 14.60 7.39
CA ASP A 154 -20.78 13.29 6.89
C ASP A 154 -20.01 13.36 5.57
N ASN A 155 -20.37 14.29 4.67
CA ASN A 155 -19.66 14.48 3.41
C ASN A 155 -18.22 14.96 3.62
N GLN A 156 -18.00 15.82 4.64
CA GLN A 156 -16.67 16.32 4.97
C GLN A 156 -15.83 15.23 5.63
N GLU A 157 -16.44 14.41 6.49
CA GLU A 157 -15.78 13.24 7.07
C GLU A 157 -15.33 12.26 5.97
N PHE A 158 -16.18 12.00 4.98
CA PHE A 158 -15.82 11.18 3.82
C PHE A 158 -14.66 11.79 3.02
N LEU A 159 -14.69 13.09 2.72
CA LEU A 159 -13.59 13.76 2.00
C LEU A 159 -12.26 13.69 2.76
N ASN A 160 -12.31 13.78 4.10
CA ASN A 160 -11.13 13.62 4.95
C ASN A 160 -10.61 12.18 4.98
N SER A 161 -11.49 11.20 4.74
CA SER A 161 -11.20 9.77 4.75
C SER A 161 -10.51 9.26 3.48
N LEU A 162 -10.56 10.05 2.40
CA LEU A 162 -10.03 9.69 1.08
C LEU A 162 -8.52 9.42 1.08
N GLU A 163 -8.09 8.50 0.24
CA GLU A 163 -6.67 8.27 -0.07
C GLU A 163 -6.15 9.34 -1.08
N ASN A 164 -4.83 9.41 -1.32
CA ASN A 164 -4.25 10.37 -2.26
C ASN A 164 -4.79 10.23 -3.69
N SER A 165 -4.83 9.01 -4.21
CA SER A 165 -5.38 8.75 -5.55
C SER A 165 -6.87 9.13 -5.67
N GLU A 166 -7.65 8.90 -4.61
CA GLU A 166 -9.06 9.30 -4.54
C GLU A 166 -9.22 10.82 -4.45
N ARG A 167 -8.36 11.50 -3.69
CA ARG A 167 -8.33 12.96 -3.59
C ARG A 167 -8.05 13.59 -4.95
N ASP A 168 -7.13 13.02 -5.71
CA ASP A 168 -6.81 13.53 -7.04
C ASP A 168 -7.94 13.26 -8.03
N LEU A 169 -8.56 12.08 -7.97
CA LEU A 169 -9.78 11.79 -8.72
C LEU A 169 -10.90 12.79 -8.38
N PHE A 170 -11.11 13.09 -7.11
CA PHE A 170 -12.09 14.08 -6.66
C PHE A 170 -11.78 15.47 -7.20
N LYS A 171 -10.53 15.95 -7.10
CA LYS A 171 -10.11 17.25 -7.63
C LYS A 171 -10.37 17.35 -9.13
N ILE A 172 -9.98 16.34 -9.90
CA ILE A 172 -10.16 16.31 -11.36
C ILE A 172 -11.66 16.33 -11.72
N SER A 173 -12.46 15.48 -11.08
CA SER A 173 -13.90 15.44 -11.33
C SER A 173 -14.58 16.75 -10.96
N HIS A 174 -14.26 17.30 -9.79
CA HIS A 174 -14.87 18.54 -9.31
C HIS A 174 -14.50 19.76 -10.17
N THR A 175 -13.22 19.87 -10.56
CA THR A 175 -12.77 20.93 -11.49
C THR A 175 -13.44 20.80 -12.86
N SER A 176 -13.55 19.59 -13.39
CA SER A 176 -14.27 19.32 -14.64
C SER A 176 -15.73 19.78 -14.60
N TYR A 177 -16.48 19.42 -13.54
CA TYR A 177 -17.87 19.88 -13.37
C TYR A 177 -17.98 21.40 -13.25
N LYS A 178 -17.03 22.03 -12.53
CA LYS A 178 -16.98 23.48 -12.38
C LYS A 178 -16.71 24.18 -13.71
N ASP A 179 -15.75 23.69 -14.48
CA ASP A 179 -15.37 24.26 -15.78
C ASP A 179 -16.52 24.14 -16.78
N ILE A 180 -17.20 22.99 -16.81
CA ILE A 180 -18.41 22.79 -17.63
C ILE A 180 -19.50 23.79 -17.24
N LYS A 181 -19.75 23.98 -15.94
CA LYS A 181 -20.75 24.93 -15.44
C LYS A 181 -20.40 26.37 -15.83
N ASN A 182 -19.15 26.77 -15.67
CA ASN A 182 -18.67 28.10 -16.06
C ASN A 182 -18.84 28.33 -17.56
N TRP A 183 -18.48 27.34 -18.39
CA TRP A 183 -18.63 27.41 -19.84
C TRP A 183 -20.09 27.59 -20.28
N PHE A 184 -21.04 26.92 -19.63
CA PHE A 184 -22.47 27.12 -19.90
C PHE A 184 -22.96 28.53 -19.55
N ILE A 185 -22.42 29.13 -18.49
CA ILE A 185 -22.77 30.49 -18.07
C ILE A 185 -22.20 31.53 -19.03
N GLU A 186 -20.95 31.37 -19.49
CA GLU A 186 -20.31 32.30 -20.43
C GLU A 186 -20.97 32.34 -21.81
N LYS A 187 -21.70 31.28 -22.20
CA LYS A 187 -22.43 31.21 -23.47
C LYS A 187 -23.86 31.75 -23.42
N GLN A 188 -24.40 32.09 -22.25
CA GLN A 188 -25.70 32.73 -22.07
C GLN A 188 -25.57 34.25 -22.02
#